data_AF-A0A962X7Q1-F1
#
_entry.id   AF-A0A962X7Q1-F1
#
_cell.length_a   1.000
_cell.length_b   1.000
_cell.length_c   1.000
_cell.angle_alpha   90.00
_cell.angle_beta   90.00
_cell.angle_gamma   90.00
#
_symmetry.space_group_name_H-M   'P 1'
#
loop_
_entity.id
_entity.type
_entity.pdbx_description
1 polymer ?
#
loop_
_entity_poly.entity_id
_entity_poly.type
_entity_poly.pdbx_seq_one_letter_code
_entity_poly.pdbx_strand_id
1 'polypeptide(L)'
;HASYHTSKEVKAFLETHRKQIRLFFLPPHSPELNPDEQVWNEIKNDHLEKEPIKNRADFRARVYSALEKLKEFKERVKSFFRLPDTQYANPEETPA
;
A
#
# COMPACT_ATOMS: atom_id res chain seq x y z
N HIS A 1 16.22 0.83 3.20
CA HIS A 1 15.66 2.19 3.38
C HIS A 1 15.57 2.87 2.01
N ALA A 2 14.36 3.20 1.55
CA ALA A 2 14.16 3.88 0.26
C ALA A 2 14.49 5.38 0.41
N SER A 3 15.71 5.76 0.02
CA SER A 3 16.25 7.12 0.22
C SER A 3 15.44 8.22 -0.48
N TYR A 4 14.67 7.90 -1.50
CA TYR A 4 13.83 8.87 -2.20
C TYR A 4 12.69 9.42 -1.33
N HIS A 5 12.25 8.71 -0.28
CA HIS A 5 11.24 9.22 0.66
C HIS A 5 11.72 10.42 1.49
N THR A 6 13.04 10.64 1.60
CA THR A 6 13.63 11.73 2.39
C THR A 6 14.40 12.74 1.54
N SER A 7 14.21 12.69 0.23
CA SER A 7 14.80 13.63 -0.74
C SER A 7 14.39 15.07 -0.48
N LYS A 8 15.17 16.03 -0.99
CA LYS A 8 14.89 17.46 -0.81
C LYS A 8 13.57 17.85 -1.45
N GLU A 9 13.29 17.26 -2.61
CA GLU A 9 12.09 17.46 -3.42
C GLU A 9 10.85 16.98 -2.67
N VAL A 10 10.90 15.76 -2.10
CA VAL A 10 9.78 15.22 -1.30
C VAL A 10 9.55 16.06 -0.04
N LYS A 11 10.62 16.48 0.66
CA LYS A 11 10.49 17.35 1.82
C LYS A 11 9.85 18.69 1.48
N ALA A 12 10.30 19.35 0.41
CA ALA A 12 9.72 20.61 -0.04
C ALA A 12 8.23 20.48 -0.39
N PHE A 13 7.85 19.38 -1.05
CA PHE A 13 6.45 19.08 -1.35
C PHE A 13 5.62 18.91 -0.07
N LEU A 14 6.12 18.16 0.91
CA LEU A 14 5.42 17.93 2.18
C LEU A 14 5.25 19.22 3.00
N GLU A 15 6.24 20.12 3.01
CA GLU A 15 6.12 21.41 3.70
C GLU A 15 4.98 22.27 3.14
N THR A 16 4.82 22.29 1.81
CA THR A 16 3.74 23.02 1.13
C THR A 16 2.36 22.38 1.36
N HIS A 17 2.29 21.07 1.65
CA HIS A 17 1.05 20.30 1.80
C HIS A 17 0.83 19.77 3.23
N ARG A 18 1.52 20.32 4.24
CA ARG A 18 1.49 19.81 5.63
C ARG A 18 0.10 19.73 6.28
N LYS A 19 -0.88 20.46 5.76
CA LYS A 19 -2.29 20.42 6.21
C LYS A 19 -3.14 19.35 5.53
N GLN A 20 -2.64 18.77 4.44
CA GLN A 20 -3.34 17.78 3.60
C GLN A 20 -2.75 16.38 3.76
N ILE A 21 -1.48 16.28 4.14
CA ILE A 21 -0.74 15.02 4.20
C ILE A 21 -0.25 14.79 5.63
N ARG A 22 -0.65 13.66 6.20
CA ARG A 22 -0.10 13.14 7.45
C ARG A 22 0.97 12.11 7.14
N LEU A 23 2.09 12.17 7.88
CA LEU A 23 3.20 11.24 7.74
C LEU A 23 3.25 10.30 8.93
N PHE A 24 3.44 9.01 8.65
CA PHE A 24 3.78 8.00 9.63
C PHE A 24 5.16 7.46 9.30
N PHE A 25 6.06 7.46 10.28
CA PHE A 25 7.43 6.97 10.12
C PHE A 25 7.53 5.56 10.70
N LEU A 26 7.76 4.58 9.83
CA LEU A 26 7.90 3.19 10.25
C LEU A 26 9.36 2.87 10.61
N PRO A 27 9.59 2.04 11.64
CA PRO A 27 10.89 1.43 11.87
C PRO A 27 11.44 0.75 10.61
N PRO A 28 12.77 0.78 10.39
CA PRO A 28 13.38 0.01 9.31
C PRO A 28 13.06 -1.48 9.43
N HIS A 29 12.85 -2.13 8.29
CA HIS A 29 12.60 -3.59 8.20
C HIS A 29 11.33 -4.09 8.89
N SER A 30 10.31 -3.22 9.04
CA SER A 30 9.00 -3.58 9.59
C SER A 30 7.89 -3.61 8.51
N PRO A 31 7.89 -4.61 7.60
CA PRO A 31 6.83 -4.73 6.59
C PRO A 31 5.44 -4.96 7.22
N GLU A 32 5.36 -5.61 8.37
CA GLU A 32 4.10 -5.87 9.10
C GLU A 32 3.31 -4.61 9.45
N LEU A 33 4.01 -3.47 9.58
CA LEU A 33 3.40 -2.18 9.88
C LEU A 33 2.86 -1.48 8.61
N ASN A 34 3.14 -1.98 7.42
CA ASN A 34 2.68 -1.38 6.17
C ASN A 34 1.40 -2.08 5.67
N PRO A 35 0.23 -1.39 5.66
CA PRO A 35 -1.02 -1.99 5.20
C PRO A 35 -0.98 -2.42 3.72
N ASP A 36 -0.09 -1.85 2.90
CA ASP A 36 0.09 -2.24 1.49
C ASP A 36 0.64 -3.66 1.32
N GLU A 37 1.29 -4.23 2.35
CA GLU A 37 1.70 -5.65 2.30
C GLU A 37 0.48 -6.58 2.15
N GLN A 38 -0.69 -6.20 2.68
CA GLN A 38 -1.91 -6.98 2.50
C GLN A 38 -2.43 -6.90 1.07
N VAL A 39 -2.25 -5.77 0.38
CA VAL A 39 -2.56 -5.65 -1.06
C VAL A 39 -1.71 -6.63 -1.87
N TRP A 40 -0.41 -6.72 -1.57
CA TRP A 40 0.48 -7.67 -2.24
C TRP A 40 0.15 -9.13 -1.93
N ASN A 41 -0.22 -9.45 -0.70
CA ASN A 41 -0.65 -10.80 -0.32
C ASN A 41 -1.88 -11.23 -1.14
N GLU A 42 -2.88 -10.36 -1.28
CA GLU A 42 -4.07 -10.64 -2.10
C GLU A 42 -3.71 -10.86 -3.57
N ILE A 43 -2.93 -9.95 -4.16
CA ILE A 43 -2.56 -10.02 -5.58
C ILE A 43 -1.80 -11.32 -5.90
N LYS A 44 -0.88 -11.72 -5.02
CA LYS A 44 -0.08 -12.94 -5.21
C LYS A 44 -0.97 -14.18 -5.15
N ASN A 45 -1.74 -14.34 -4.07
CA ASN A 45 -2.57 -15.52 -3.82
C ASN A 45 -3.70 -15.68 -4.85
N ASP A 46 -4.37 -14.58 -5.22
CA ASP A 46 -5.55 -14.66 -6.06
C ASP A 46 -5.26 -14.73 -7.55
N HIS A 47 -4.15 -14.15 -8.00
CA HIS A 47 -3.94 -13.85 -9.43
C HIS A 47 -2.60 -14.29 -10.01
N LEU A 48 -1.55 -14.43 -9.20
CA LEU A 48 -0.21 -14.74 -9.72
C LEU A 48 0.24 -16.17 -9.45
N GLU A 49 -0.23 -16.80 -8.38
CA GLU A 49 0.19 -18.17 -8.02
C GLU A 49 -0.48 -19.27 -8.87
N LYS A 50 -1.63 -18.96 -9.50
CA LYS A 50 -2.46 -19.97 -10.19
C LYS A 50 -1.87 -20.44 -11.51
N GLU A 51 -1.09 -19.61 -12.19
CA GLU A 51 -0.47 -19.96 -13.48
C GLU A 51 0.87 -19.24 -13.69
N PRO A 52 1.86 -19.87 -14.35
CA PRO A 52 3.12 -19.22 -14.70
C PRO A 52 2.93 -17.94 -15.51
N ILE A 53 3.67 -16.90 -15.15
CA ILE A 53 3.74 -15.63 -15.87
C ILE A 53 4.52 -15.85 -17.18
N LYS A 54 3.91 -15.49 -18.31
CA LYS A 54 4.49 -15.77 -19.64
C LYS A 54 5.55 -14.75 -20.07
N ASN A 55 5.32 -13.48 -19.75
CA ASN A 55 6.21 -12.37 -20.09
C ASN A 55 5.82 -11.11 -19.28
N ARG A 56 6.56 -10.01 -19.48
CA ARG A 56 6.32 -8.73 -18.78
C ARG A 56 4.94 -8.11 -19.07
N ALA A 57 4.41 -8.27 -20.28
CA ALA A 57 3.10 -7.73 -20.64
C ALA A 57 1.97 -8.51 -19.95
N ASP A 58 2.08 -9.85 -19.92
CA ASP A 58 1.18 -10.73 -19.18
C ASP A 58 1.21 -10.45 -17.68
N PHE A 59 2.41 -10.32 -17.09
CA PHE A 59 2.56 -9.92 -15.68
C PHE A 59 1.83 -8.62 -15.38
N ARG A 60 2.08 -7.59 -16.21
CA ARG A 60 1.47 -6.28 -16.07
C ARG A 60 -0.06 -6.40 -16.13
N ALA A 61 -0.61 -7.06 -17.15
CA ALA A 61 -2.05 -7.23 -17.31
C ALA A 61 -2.69 -7.94 -16.11
N ARG A 62 -2.06 -9.00 -15.58
CA ARG A 62 -2.53 -9.74 -14.41
C ARG A 62 -2.54 -8.88 -13.14
N VAL A 63 -1.46 -8.14 -12.87
CA VAL A 63 -1.37 -7.25 -11.71
C VAL A 63 -2.44 -6.14 -11.77
N TYR A 64 -2.62 -5.49 -12.92
CA TYR A 64 -3.65 -4.46 -13.04
C TYR A 64 -5.07 -5.03 -12.90
N SER A 65 -5.33 -6.21 -13.48
CA SER A 65 -6.63 -6.89 -13.32
C SER A 65 -6.92 -7.24 -11.87
N ALA A 66 -5.90 -7.71 -11.14
CA ALA A 66 -5.99 -8.01 -9.71
C ALA A 66 -6.31 -6.75 -8.88
N LEU A 67 -5.56 -5.66 -9.12
CA LEU A 67 -5.75 -4.38 -8.44
C LEU A 67 -7.14 -3.80 -8.70
N GLU A 68 -7.64 -3.86 -9.94
CA GLU A 68 -8.96 -3.33 -10.28
C GLU A 68 -10.07 -4.13 -9.56
N LYS A 69 -9.92 -5.45 -9.46
CA LYS A 69 -10.86 -6.28 -8.67
C LYS A 69 -10.80 -5.93 -7.19
N LEU A 70 -9.61 -5.84 -6.61
CA LEU A 70 -9.44 -5.54 -5.18
C LEU A 70 -10.03 -4.17 -4.81
N LYS A 71 -9.88 -3.18 -5.70
CA LYS A 71 -10.45 -1.83 -5.55
C LYS A 71 -11.97 -1.82 -5.40
N GLU A 72 -12.68 -2.74 -6.05
CA GLU A 72 -14.14 -2.86 -5.90
C GLU A 72 -14.54 -3.40 -4.52
N PHE A 73 -13.67 -4.17 -3.84
CA PHE A 73 -13.90 -4.69 -2.49
C PHE A 73 -13.44 -3.70 -1.40
N LYS A 74 -14.07 -2.51 -1.37
CA LYS A 74 -13.71 -1.42 -0.44
C LYS A 74 -13.61 -1.84 1.02
N GLU A 75 -14.53 -2.66 1.52
CA GLU A 75 -14.50 -3.14 2.91
C GLU A 75 -13.32 -4.07 3.21
N ARG A 76 -12.86 -4.82 2.19
CA ARG A 76 -11.64 -5.62 2.29
C ARG A 76 -10.42 -4.71 2.40
N VAL A 77 -10.32 -3.70 1.54
CA VAL A 77 -9.22 -2.71 1.59
C VAL A 77 -9.19 -1.98 2.94
N LYS A 78 -10.34 -1.53 3.44
CA LYS A 78 -10.43 -0.92 4.78
C LYS A 78 -9.98 -1.88 5.89
N SER A 79 -10.26 -3.18 5.75
CA SER A 79 -9.83 -4.18 6.74
C SER A 79 -8.31 -4.25 6.91
N PHE A 80 -7.53 -3.88 5.90
CA PHE A 80 -6.06 -3.87 5.98
C PHE A 80 -5.53 -2.83 6.96
N PHE A 81 -6.32 -1.79 7.27
CA PHE A 81 -5.99 -0.76 8.25
C PHE A 81 -6.56 -1.07 9.65
N ARG A 82 -7.31 -2.17 9.79
CA ARG A 82 -7.90 -2.59 11.08
C ARG A 82 -7.14 -3.76 11.71
N LEU A 83 -6.01 -4.16 11.14
CA LEU A 83 -5.13 -5.17 11.74
C LEU A 83 -4.35 -4.53 12.90
N PRO A 84 -3.99 -5.31 13.94
CA PRO A 84 -3.30 -4.78 15.12
C PRO A 84 -2.08 -3.91 14.80
N ASP A 85 -1.28 -4.32 13.81
CA ASP A 85 -0.02 -3.68 13.45
C ASP A 85 -0.18 -2.43 12.54
N THR A 86 -1.37 -2.20 11.99
CA THR A 86 -1.64 -1.15 10.99
C THR A 86 -2.71 -0.15 11.41
N GLN A 87 -3.31 -0.35 12.60
CA GLN A 87 -4.39 0.49 13.12
C GLN A 87 -4.00 1.96 13.27
N TYR A 88 -2.71 2.26 13.44
CA TYR A 88 -2.19 3.64 13.47
C TYR A 88 -2.54 4.45 12.21
N ALA A 89 -2.77 3.77 11.08
CA ALA A 89 -3.13 4.37 9.80
C ALA A 89 -4.64 4.27 9.49
N ASN A 90 -5.48 3.83 10.44
CA ASN A 90 -6.91 3.71 10.23
C ASN A 90 -7.56 5.11 10.04
N PRO A 91 -8.14 5.40 8.86
CA PRO A 91 -8.72 6.70 8.57
C PRO A 91 -9.98 7.01 9.40
N GLU A 92 -10.64 5.99 9.96
CA GLU A 92 -11.83 6.16 10.79
C GLU A 92 -11.50 6.55 12.25
N GLU A 93 -10.30 6.18 12.73
CA GLU A 93 -9.83 6.48 14.08
C GLU A 93 -8.89 7.69 14.14
N THR A 94 -8.45 8.17 12.97
CA THR A 94 -7.40 9.18 12.84
C THR A 94 -7.95 10.41 12.11
N PRO A 95 -8.62 11.35 12.81
CA PRO A 95 -9.17 12.54 12.16
C PRO A 95 -8.06 13.41 11.55
N ALA A 96 -8.38 14.02 10.41
CA ALA A 96 -7.48 14.85 9.59
C ALA A 96 -6.85 16.03 10.35
#